data_AF-A0A3N0AGG1-F1
#
_entry.id   AF-A0A3N0AGG1-F1
#
_cell.length_a   1.000
_cell.length_b   1.000
_cell.length_c   1.000
_cell.angle_alpha   90.00
_cell.angle_beta   90.00
_cell.angle_gamma   90.00
#
_symmetry.space_group_name_H-M   'P 1'
#
loop_
_entity.id
_entity.type
_entity.pdbx_description
1 polymer ?
#
loop_
_entity_poly.entity_id
_entity_poly.type
_entity_poly.pdbx_seq_one_letter_code
_entity_poly.pdbx_strand_id
1 'polypeptide(L)'
;MRVNVGTVRAFPGVLPDKAQAVKVVEEAAEVFSAWEQWSGVRDEGIRDMLVGELADCVTACANLAAALGVYDLARAVKEAEVRNEERGRYEE
;
A
#
# COMPACT_ATOMS: atom_id res chain seq x y z
N MET A 1 -15.08 -2.42 8.95
CA MET A 1 -13.92 -3.26 9.36
C MET A 1 -12.66 -2.39 9.37
N ARG A 2 -11.68 -2.66 10.24
CA ARG A 2 -10.37 -1.96 10.25
C ARG A 2 -9.24 -2.96 10.01
N VAL A 3 -8.18 -2.54 9.32
CA VAL A 3 -6.96 -3.34 9.07
C VAL A 3 -5.79 -2.66 9.78
N ASN A 4 -4.99 -3.43 10.53
CA ASN A 4 -3.76 -2.93 11.13
C ASN A 4 -2.59 -3.17 10.16
N VAL A 5 -1.95 -2.09 9.73
CA VAL A 5 -0.79 -2.11 8.82
C VAL A 5 0.54 -2.19 9.58
N GLY A 6 0.55 -1.84 10.86
CA GLY A 6 1.78 -1.72 11.65
C GLY A 6 2.63 -0.49 11.32
N THR A 7 3.85 -0.43 11.87
CA THR A 7 4.84 0.61 11.57
C THR A 7 5.76 0.16 10.46
N VAL A 8 5.92 0.99 9.43
CA VAL A 8 6.73 0.68 8.25
C VAL A 8 8.06 1.42 8.34
N ARG A 9 9.17 0.70 8.25
CA ARG A 9 10.52 1.30 8.22
C ARG A 9 10.89 1.63 6.78
N ALA A 10 10.97 2.92 6.45
CA ALA A 10 11.45 3.35 5.15
C ALA A 10 12.92 3.00 4.92
N PHE A 11 13.28 2.80 3.65
CA PHE A 11 14.65 2.50 3.24
C PHE A 11 15.58 3.71 3.47
N PRO A 12 16.86 3.46 3.78
CA PRO A 12 17.84 4.54 3.92
C PRO A 12 18.11 5.21 2.57
N GLY A 13 18.17 6.54 2.55
CA GLY A 13 18.61 7.30 1.37
C GLY A 13 17.59 7.40 0.23
N VAL A 14 16.31 7.16 0.49
CA VAL A 14 15.24 7.39 -0.50
C VAL A 14 15.21 8.83 -0.98
N LEU A 15 14.98 9.03 -2.28
CA LEU A 15 14.94 10.34 -2.93
C LEU A 15 13.56 10.59 -3.58
N PRO A 16 13.05 11.83 -3.60
CA PRO A 16 11.74 12.15 -4.15
C PRO A 16 11.82 12.27 -5.68
N ASP A 17 12.28 11.20 -6.34
CA ASP A 17 12.51 11.16 -7.77
C ASP A 17 11.49 10.27 -8.49
N LYS A 18 11.60 10.23 -9.83
CA LYS A 18 10.74 9.42 -10.67
C LYS A 18 10.86 7.93 -10.35
N ALA A 19 12.05 7.43 -10.02
CA ALA A 19 12.23 6.01 -9.74
C ALA A 19 11.47 5.61 -8.47
N GLN A 20 11.53 6.44 -7.42
CA GLN A 20 10.80 6.21 -6.19
C GLN A 20 9.27 6.25 -6.40
N ALA A 21 8.78 7.16 -7.23
CA ALA A 21 7.36 7.25 -7.58
C ALA A 21 6.89 6.07 -8.44
N VAL A 22 7.71 5.64 -9.41
CA VAL A 22 7.42 4.47 -10.26
C VAL A 22 7.31 3.19 -9.43
N LYS A 23 8.13 3.05 -8.38
CA LYS A 23 8.08 1.85 -7.53
C LYS A 23 6.70 1.64 -6.89
N VAL A 24 5.97 2.70 -6.54
CA VAL A 24 4.58 2.57 -6.04
C VAL A 24 3.66 1.93 -7.09
N VAL A 25 3.86 2.24 -8.37
CA VAL A 25 3.07 1.65 -9.47
C VAL A 25 3.47 0.21 -9.73
N GLU A 26 4.77 -0.10 -9.69
CA GLU A 26 5.30 -1.46 -9.87
C GLU A 26 4.73 -2.40 -8.80
N GLU A 27 4.81 -2.02 -7.52
CA GLU A 27 4.28 -2.83 -6.42
C GLU A 27 2.76 -2.99 -6.49
N ALA A 28 2.04 -1.95 -6.90
CA ALA A 28 0.60 -2.05 -7.12
C ALA A 28 0.25 -3.02 -8.27
N ALA A 29 1.10 -3.10 -9.30
CA ALA A 29 0.94 -4.07 -10.38
C ALA A 29 1.29 -5.50 -9.90
N GLU A 30 2.31 -5.65 -9.06
CA GLU A 30 2.67 -6.94 -8.44
C GLU A 30 1.53 -7.49 -7.56
N VAL A 31 0.88 -6.64 -6.75
CA VAL A 31 -0.36 -6.99 -6.02
C VAL A 31 -1.43 -7.51 -6.96
N PHE A 32 -1.67 -6.82 -8.08
CA PHE A 32 -2.69 -7.23 -9.05
C PHE A 32 -2.36 -8.58 -9.68
N SER A 33 -1.12 -8.78 -10.14
CA SER A 33 -0.67 -10.03 -10.74
C SER A 33 -0.69 -11.21 -9.75
N ALA A 34 -0.35 -10.98 -8.48
CA ALA A 34 -0.46 -12.00 -7.43
C ALA A 34 -1.93 -12.36 -7.15
N TRP A 35 -2.84 -11.38 -7.17
CA TRP A 35 -4.27 -11.63 -7.05
C TRP A 35 -4.82 -12.42 -8.24
N GLU A 36 -4.42 -12.10 -9.48
CA GLU A 36 -4.86 -12.87 -10.65
C GLU A 36 -4.48 -14.34 -10.53
N GLN A 37 -3.23 -14.63 -10.14
CA GLN A 37 -2.76 -15.99 -9.88
C GLN A 37 -3.59 -16.67 -8.77
N TRP A 38 -3.78 -16.00 -7.63
CA TRP A 38 -4.58 -16.54 -6.54
C TRP A 38 -6.03 -16.78 -6.96
N SER A 39 -6.62 -15.91 -7.77
CA SER A 39 -8.01 -16.02 -8.21
C SER A 39 -8.26 -17.25 -9.06
N GLY A 40 -7.25 -17.69 -9.83
CA GLY A 40 -7.33 -18.84 -10.72
C GLY A 40 -7.27 -20.19 -10.00
N VAL A 41 -6.55 -20.29 -8.87
CA VAL A 41 -6.33 -21.57 -8.17
C VAL A 41 -6.79 -21.60 -6.71
N ARG A 42 -6.96 -20.44 -6.07
CA ARG A 42 -7.36 -20.25 -4.67
C ARG A 42 -6.48 -20.99 -3.65
N ASP A 43 -5.20 -21.05 -3.94
CA ASP A 43 -4.18 -21.70 -3.11
C ASP A 43 -3.74 -20.81 -1.93
N GLU A 44 -3.46 -21.42 -0.78
CA GLU A 44 -3.05 -20.68 0.43
C GLU A 44 -1.63 -20.10 0.29
N GLY A 45 -0.70 -20.80 -0.35
CA GLY A 45 0.65 -20.29 -0.59
C GLY A 45 0.64 -19.05 -1.49
N ILE A 46 -0.21 -19.02 -2.50
CA ILE A 46 -0.37 -17.83 -3.35
C ILE A 46 -1.07 -16.69 -2.60
N ARG A 47 -2.00 -17.01 -1.69
CA ARG A 47 -2.59 -16.00 -0.81
C ARG A 47 -1.53 -15.33 0.06
N ASP A 48 -0.59 -16.10 0.61
CA ASP A 48 0.50 -15.56 1.42
C ASP A 48 1.44 -14.70 0.59
N MET A 49 1.74 -15.08 -0.66
CA MET A 49 2.48 -14.23 -1.60
C MET A 49 1.75 -12.90 -1.86
N LEU A 50 0.45 -12.94 -2.13
CA LEU A 50 -0.37 -11.72 -2.30
C LEU A 50 -0.33 -10.80 -1.06
N VAL A 51 -0.33 -11.38 0.14
CA VAL A 51 -0.17 -10.60 1.38
C VAL A 51 1.22 -9.94 1.45
N GLY A 52 2.25 -10.61 0.96
CA GLY A 52 3.60 -10.05 0.78
C GLY A 52 3.58 -8.83 -0.14
N GLU A 53 3.03 -8.96 -1.34
CA GLU A 53 2.94 -7.85 -2.30
C GLU A 53 2.15 -6.66 -1.74
N LEU A 54 1.10 -6.90 -0.93
CA LEU A 54 0.37 -5.83 -0.23
C LEU A 54 1.29 -5.08 0.75
N ALA A 55 2.16 -5.79 1.46
CA ALA A 55 3.12 -5.18 2.37
C ALA A 55 4.22 -4.40 1.64
N ASP A 56 4.68 -4.89 0.49
CA ASP A 56 5.68 -4.20 -0.33
C ASP A 56 5.10 -2.94 -0.99
N CYS A 57 3.84 -2.99 -1.45
CA CYS A 57 3.13 -1.80 -1.93
C CYS A 57 2.95 -0.72 -0.85
N VAL A 58 2.64 -1.13 0.39
CA VAL A 58 2.61 -0.22 1.54
C VAL A 58 4.00 0.36 1.81
N THR A 59 5.05 -0.46 1.71
CA THR A 59 6.44 -0.04 1.91
C THR A 59 6.89 0.96 0.84
N ALA A 60 6.51 0.77 -0.42
CA ALA A 60 6.79 1.75 -1.49
C ALA A 60 6.10 3.10 -1.23
N CYS A 61 4.85 3.08 -0.74
CA CYS A 61 4.17 4.31 -0.31
C CYS A 61 4.92 5.01 0.82
N ALA A 62 5.38 4.24 1.83
CA ALA A 62 6.13 4.78 2.97
C ALA A 62 7.50 5.33 2.54
N ASN A 63 8.18 4.68 1.61
CA ASN A 63 9.44 5.15 1.04
C ASN A 63 9.27 6.49 0.31
N LEU A 64 8.22 6.62 -0.50
CA LEU A 64 7.91 7.90 -1.16
C LEU A 64 7.54 8.99 -0.15
N ALA A 65 6.77 8.67 0.90
CA ALA A 65 6.48 9.62 1.97
C ALA A 65 7.75 10.10 2.69
N ALA A 66 8.64 9.17 3.07
CA ALA A 66 9.91 9.47 3.70
C ALA A 66 10.83 10.30 2.79
N ALA A 67 10.84 10.01 1.48
CA ALA A 67 11.58 10.79 0.49
C ALA A 67 11.09 12.25 0.39
N LEU A 68 9.80 12.48 0.68
CA LEU A 68 9.19 13.82 0.76
C LEU A 68 9.35 14.47 2.15
N GLY A 69 10.04 13.81 3.10
CA GLY A 69 10.17 14.28 4.48
C GLY A 69 8.92 14.09 5.34
N VAL A 70 8.00 13.24 4.92
CA VAL A 70 6.76 12.93 5.64
C VAL A 70 6.91 11.58 6.36
N TYR A 71 6.92 11.61 7.69
CA TYR A 71 7.13 10.42 8.53
C TYR A 71 5.90 9.99 9.34
N ASP A 72 4.81 10.76 9.25
CA ASP A 72 3.53 10.42 9.86
C ASP A 72 2.39 10.69 8.87
N LEU A 73 1.82 9.61 8.34
CA LEU A 73 0.67 9.67 7.42
C LEU A 73 -0.67 9.53 8.15
N ALA A 74 -0.70 9.35 9.48
CA ALA A 74 -1.92 9.03 10.22
C ALA A 74 -3.02 10.07 10.01
N ARG A 75 -2.65 11.36 10.02
CA ARG A 75 -3.58 12.45 9.72
C ARG A 75 -4.13 12.35 8.29
N ALA A 76 -3.29 12.17 7.29
CA ALA A 76 -3.70 12.12 5.88
C ALA A 76 -4.60 10.90 5.60
N VAL A 77 -4.31 9.75 6.22
CA VAL A 77 -5.14 8.54 6.16
C VAL A 77 -6.50 8.80 6.82
N LYS A 78 -6.55 9.47 7.99
CA LYS A 78 -7.81 9.81 8.65
C LYS A 78 -8.66 10.77 7.81
N GLU A 79 -8.04 11.77 7.19
CA GLU A 79 -8.73 12.67 6.27
C GLU A 79 -9.25 11.93 5.02
N ALA A 80 -8.53 10.91 4.53
CA ALA A 80 -9.02 10.06 3.45
C ALA A 80 -10.24 9.20 3.87
N GLU A 81 -10.26 8.68 5.10
CA GLU A 81 -11.41 7.99 5.69
C GLU A 81 -12.64 8.92 5.69
N VAL A 82 -12.52 10.15 6.21
CA VAL A 82 -13.62 11.13 6.22
C VAL A 82 -14.14 11.41 4.81
N ARG A 83 -13.25 11.66 3.84
CA ARG A 83 -13.67 11.86 2.44
C ARG A 83 -14.38 10.64 1.84
N ASN A 84 -14.03 9.43 2.26
CA ASN A 84 -14.69 8.21 1.79
C ASN A 84 -16.08 8.05 2.42
N GLU A 85 -16.24 8.44 3.68
CA GLU A 85 -17.52 8.49 4.39
C GLU A 85 -18.47 9.50 3.74
N GLU A 86 -18.00 10.73 3.47
CA GLU A 86 -18.77 11.76 2.74
C GLU A 86 -19.20 11.31 1.33
N ARG A 87 -18.49 10.35 0.74
CA ARG A 87 -18.80 9.75 -0.57
C ARG A 87 -19.72 8.52 -0.47
N GLY A 88 -20.19 8.17 0.73
CA GLY A 88 -21.05 7.02 0.97
C GLY A 88 -20.35 5.66 0.78
N ARG A 89 -19.01 5.60 0.78
CA ARG A 89 -18.27 4.34 0.54
C ARG A 89 -18.35 3.32 1.68
N TYR A 90 -18.95 3.71 2.80
CA TYR A 90 -19.14 2.87 3.99
C TYR A 90 -20.61 2.63 4.32
N GLU A 91 -21.53 3.18 3.53
CA GLU A 91 -22.96 2.91 3.65
C GLU A 91 -23.27 1.65 2.83
N GLU A 92 -23.91 0.65 3.45
CA GLU A 92 -24.29 -0.63 2.81
C GLU A 92 -25.49 -0.48 1.87
#